data_AF-A0A7S0JH38-F1
#
_entry.id   AF-A0A7S0JH38-F1
#
_cell.length_a   1.000
_cell.length_b   1.000
_cell.length_c   1.000
_cell.angle_alpha   90.00
_cell.angle_beta   90.00
_cell.angle_gamma   90.00
#
_symmetry.space_group_name_H-M   'P 1'
#
loop_
_entity.id
_entity.type
_entity.pdbx_description
1 polymer ?
#
loop_
_entity_poly.entity_id
_entity_poly.type
_entity_poly.pdbx_seq_one_letter_code
_entity_poly.pdbx_strand_id
1 'polypeptide(L)'
;LVANHEPPFHALIDSGALVSGFSNEMAARTLLDSGLEGFDACVFLDTRGRKLVLMRAGKQVVSLDRSGVAAERRFTFFDHVNTTGTDVPQPPHARAALTLGKDMSFRDLAQGAFRMRGVGS
;
A
#
# COMPACT_ATOMS: atom_id res chain seq x y z
N LEU A 1 -9.39 12.41 0.11
CA LEU A 1 -8.40 11.46 0.69
C LEU A 1 -8.18 10.33 -0.30
N VAL A 2 -6.97 9.74 -0.37
CA VAL A 2 -6.63 8.65 -1.32
C VAL A 2 -7.65 7.50 -1.25
N ALA A 3 -8.20 7.24 -0.06
CA ALA A 3 -9.18 6.19 0.20
C ALA A 3 -10.53 6.36 -0.53
N ASN A 4 -10.88 7.56 -1.01
CA ASN A 4 -12.20 7.89 -1.58
C ASN A 4 -12.09 8.43 -3.03
N HIS A 5 -10.98 8.14 -3.72
CA HIS A 5 -10.77 8.61 -5.09
C HIS A 5 -11.57 7.77 -6.10
N GLU A 6 -12.12 8.40 -7.15
CA GLU A 6 -12.80 7.74 -8.27
C GLU A 6 -12.05 8.01 -9.60
N PRO A 7 -11.62 6.99 -10.37
CA PRO A 7 -11.65 5.57 -10.05
C PRO A 7 -10.76 5.23 -8.85
N PRO A 8 -11.00 4.12 -8.14
CA PRO A 8 -10.22 3.74 -6.96
C PRO A 8 -8.73 3.55 -7.29
N PHE A 9 -7.89 3.97 -6.35
CA PHE A 9 -6.49 3.55 -6.33
C PHE A 9 -6.36 2.18 -5.66
N HIS A 10 -5.34 1.44 -6.05
CA HIS A 10 -4.98 0.14 -5.51
C HIS A 10 -3.76 0.22 -4.60
N ALA A 11 -3.00 1.31 -4.68
CA ALA A 11 -1.87 1.52 -3.79
C ALA A 11 -1.68 2.98 -3.39
N LEU A 12 -1.15 3.18 -2.18
CA LEU A 12 -0.56 4.42 -1.71
C LEU A 12 0.92 4.15 -1.45
N ILE A 13 1.77 4.92 -2.10
CA ILE A 13 3.20 4.89 -1.89
C ILE A 13 3.57 6.16 -1.12
N ASP A 14 3.83 6.00 0.17
CA ASP A 14 4.35 7.10 0.97
C ASP A 14 5.87 7.17 0.82
N SER A 15 6.34 8.31 0.34
CA SER A 15 7.77 8.58 0.18
C SER A 15 8.23 9.71 1.12
N GLY A 16 7.83 9.60 2.39
CA GLY A 16 8.27 10.47 3.48
C GLY A 16 7.38 11.68 3.77
N ALA A 17 6.12 11.66 3.32
CA ALA A 17 5.21 12.81 3.47
C ALA A 17 4.13 12.60 4.54
N LEU A 18 3.78 11.34 4.89
CA LEU A 18 2.61 11.05 5.73
C LEU A 18 2.92 10.31 7.05
N VAL A 19 4.10 9.72 7.23
CA VAL A 19 4.32 8.71 8.30
C VAL A 19 5.34 9.13 9.37
N SER A 20 5.46 10.43 9.72
CA SER A 20 6.13 10.76 10.99
C SER A 20 5.21 10.42 12.17
N GLY A 21 5.34 9.19 12.71
CA GLY A 21 4.67 8.78 13.95
C GLY A 21 3.66 7.62 13.85
N PHE A 22 3.42 7.08 12.65
CA PHE A 22 2.54 5.91 12.48
C PHE A 22 3.33 4.64 12.13
N SER A 23 2.91 3.49 12.65
CA SER A 23 3.33 2.19 12.09
C SER A 23 2.54 1.92 10.81
N ASN A 24 3.09 1.09 9.93
CA ASN A 24 2.42 0.71 8.69
C ASN A 24 1.07 0.00 8.93
N GLU A 25 0.93 -0.72 10.04
CA GLU A 25 -0.37 -1.30 10.42
C GLU A 25 -1.39 -0.20 10.77
N MET A 26 -0.98 0.83 11.52
CA MET A 26 -1.88 1.94 11.83
C MET A 26 -2.26 2.72 10.57
N ALA A 27 -1.33 2.93 9.64
CA ALA A 27 -1.64 3.53 8.34
C ALA A 27 -2.67 2.68 7.57
N ALA A 28 -2.47 1.37 7.47
CA ALA A 28 -3.41 0.43 6.84
C ALA A 28 -4.79 0.47 7.52
N ARG A 29 -4.83 0.54 8.85
CA ARG A 29 -6.05 0.68 9.64
C ARG A 29 -6.81 1.95 9.27
N THR A 30 -6.13 3.09 9.35
CA THR A 30 -6.70 4.40 9.06
C THR A 30 -7.22 4.48 7.63
N LEU A 31 -6.49 3.90 6.65
CA LEU A 31 -6.93 3.85 5.26
C LEU A 31 -8.24 3.06 5.09
N LEU A 32 -8.35 1.88 5.71
CA LEU A 32 -9.57 1.08 5.67
C LEU A 32 -10.73 1.74 6.42
N ASP A 33 -10.45 2.41 7.54
CA ASP A 33 -11.49 3.08 8.34
C ASP A 33 -11.97 4.38 7.69
N SER A 34 -11.12 5.05 6.90
CA SER A 34 -11.44 6.30 6.20
C SER A 34 -12.11 6.13 4.84
N GLY A 35 -12.15 4.90 4.30
CA GLY A 35 -12.68 4.62 2.96
C GLY A 35 -12.23 3.26 2.40
N LEU A 36 -11.78 3.25 1.15
CA LEU A 36 -11.43 2.04 0.38
C LEU A 36 -12.62 1.09 0.21
N GLU A 37 -13.79 1.66 -0.09
CA GLU A 37 -14.96 0.87 -0.48
C GLU A 37 -14.60 -0.04 -1.66
N GLY A 38 -15.07 -1.29 -1.60
CA GLY A 38 -14.72 -2.32 -2.58
C GLY A 38 -13.42 -3.08 -2.30
N PHE A 39 -12.59 -2.66 -1.33
CA PHE A 39 -11.44 -3.44 -0.87
C PHE A 39 -11.75 -4.21 0.42
N ASP A 40 -11.37 -5.48 0.47
CA ASP A 40 -11.57 -6.37 1.62
C ASP A 40 -10.40 -6.34 2.59
N ALA A 41 -9.24 -5.83 2.16
CA ALA A 41 -8.04 -5.78 2.98
C ALA A 41 -7.05 -4.70 2.55
N CYS A 42 -6.13 -4.36 3.45
CA CYS A 42 -4.99 -3.49 3.16
C CYS A 42 -3.67 -4.23 3.44
N VAL A 43 -2.82 -4.36 2.43
CA VAL A 43 -1.48 -4.91 2.51
C VAL A 43 -0.52 -3.85 3.04
N PHE A 44 0.41 -4.24 3.90
CA PHE A 44 1.50 -3.39 4.36
C PHE A 44 2.74 -4.23 4.66
N LEU A 45 3.90 -3.59 4.77
CA LEU A 45 5.14 -4.24 5.19
C LEU A 45 5.42 -3.97 6.66
N ASP A 46 5.86 -4.97 7.40
CA ASP A 46 6.42 -4.73 8.73
C ASP A 46 7.89 -4.31 8.66
N THR A 47 8.49 -4.04 9.82
CA THR A 47 9.89 -3.62 9.94
C THR A 47 10.91 -4.68 9.49
N ARG A 48 10.45 -5.91 9.21
CA ARG A 48 11.27 -7.03 8.72
C ARG A 48 11.02 -7.29 7.23
N GLY A 49 10.28 -6.42 6.54
CA GLY A 49 9.91 -6.59 5.14
C GLY A 49 8.88 -7.70 4.89
N ARG A 50 8.21 -8.21 5.93
CA ARG A 50 7.16 -9.23 5.75
C ARG A 50 5.89 -8.58 5.23
N LYS A 51 5.30 -9.23 4.23
CA LYS A 51 4.02 -8.83 3.62
C LYS A 51 2.87 -9.27 4.51
N LEU A 52 2.28 -8.31 5.21
CA LEU A 52 1.12 -8.51 6.06
C LEU A 52 -0.12 -7.92 5.42
N VAL A 53 -1.26 -8.49 5.78
CA VAL A 53 -2.57 -8.10 5.28
C VAL A 53 -3.45 -7.84 6.47
N LEU A 54 -3.96 -6.60 6.53
CA LEU A 54 -5.00 -6.26 7.45
C LEU A 54 -6.37 -6.52 6.82
N MET A 55 -7.11 -7.49 7.35
CA MET A 55 -8.48 -7.79 6.91
C MET A 55 -9.45 -6.70 7.38
N ARG A 56 -10.31 -6.21 6.49
CA ARG A 56 -11.38 -5.26 6.84
C ARG A 56 -12.35 -5.92 7.81
N ALA A 57 -12.83 -7.12 7.47
CA ALA A 57 -13.67 -7.93 8.32
C ALA A 57 -12.84 -8.51 9.48
N GLY A 58 -13.32 -8.37 10.72
CA GLY A 58 -12.67 -8.94 11.90
C GLY A 58 -11.32 -8.30 12.29
N LYS A 59 -10.77 -7.39 11.47
CA LYS A 59 -9.61 -6.56 11.81
C LYS A 59 -8.32 -7.35 12.10
N GLN A 60 -8.27 -8.60 11.66
CA GLN A 60 -7.14 -9.53 11.85
C GLN A 60 -5.98 -9.22 10.90
N VAL A 61 -4.76 -9.42 11.39
CA VAL A 61 -3.53 -9.31 10.60
C VAL A 61 -2.99 -10.70 10.32
N VAL A 62 -2.82 -11.02 9.04
CA VAL A 62 -2.26 -12.30 8.56
C VAL A 62 -1.17 -12.05 7.53
N SER A 63 -0.40 -13.08 7.16
CA SER A 63 0.55 -12.96 6.07
C SER A 63 -0.17 -12.95 4.71
N LEU A 64 0.38 -12.24 3.72
CA LEU A 64 -0.24 -12.06 2.40
C LEU A 64 -0.54 -13.38 1.69
N ASP A 65 0.40 -14.32 1.75
CA ASP A 65 0.30 -15.67 1.20
C ASP A 65 -0.84 -16.51 1.84
N ARG A 66 -1.21 -16.20 3.08
CA ARG A 66 -2.26 -16.91 3.82
C ARG A 66 -3.61 -16.19 3.82
N SER A 67 -3.66 -14.96 3.31
CA SER A 67 -4.87 -14.12 3.38
C SER A 67 -6.02 -14.61 2.49
N GLY A 68 -5.71 -15.25 1.36
CA GLY A 68 -6.69 -15.63 0.35
C GLY A 68 -7.36 -14.46 -0.39
N VAL A 69 -6.95 -13.21 -0.11
CA VAL A 69 -7.56 -12.02 -0.72
C VAL A 69 -6.96 -11.77 -2.11
N ALA A 70 -7.83 -11.72 -3.12
CA ALA A 70 -7.48 -11.43 -4.50
C ALA A 70 -6.79 -10.06 -4.65
N ALA A 71 -5.95 -9.89 -5.67
CA ALA A 71 -5.17 -8.66 -5.86
C ALA A 71 -6.08 -7.44 -6.15
N GLU A 72 -7.21 -7.68 -6.79
CA GLU A 72 -8.25 -6.70 -7.12
C GLU A 72 -9.06 -6.26 -5.88
N ARG A 73 -9.04 -7.09 -4.83
CA ARG A 73 -9.80 -6.88 -3.58
C ARG A 73 -8.93 -6.40 -2.43
N ARG A 74 -7.66 -6.09 -2.68
CA ARG A 74 -6.74 -5.54 -1.68
C ARG A 74 -6.14 -4.20 -2.11
N PHE A 75 -6.03 -3.29 -1.16
CA PHE A 75 -5.26 -2.08 -1.30
C PHE A 75 -3.84 -2.30 -0.76
N THR A 76 -2.82 -1.63 -1.28
CA THR A 76 -1.43 -1.76 -0.79
C THR A 76 -0.89 -0.43 -0.28
N PHE A 77 -0.44 -0.42 0.97
CA PHE A 77 0.34 0.67 1.53
C PHE A 77 1.84 0.35 1.48
N PHE A 78 2.58 1.17 0.74
CA PHE A 78 4.04 1.11 0.66
C PHE A 78 4.63 2.29 1.41
N ASP A 79 5.47 2.05 2.41
CA ASP A 79 6.27 3.10 3.04
C ASP A 79 7.64 3.23 2.35
N HIS A 80 8.36 4.32 2.64
CA HIS A 80 9.67 4.54 2.04
C HIS A 80 10.73 3.57 2.60
N VAL A 81 10.70 3.30 3.90
CA VAL A 81 11.79 2.64 4.64
C VAL A 81 11.77 1.12 4.49
N ASN A 82 10.60 0.48 4.60
CA ASN A 82 10.51 -0.98 4.74
C ASN A 82 10.25 -1.73 3.42
N THR A 83 10.24 -1.02 2.28
CA THR A 83 9.87 -1.58 0.97
C THR A 83 11.04 -1.94 0.07
N THR A 84 12.28 -1.68 0.48
CA THR A 84 13.47 -2.05 -0.31
C THR A 84 13.49 -3.57 -0.53
N GLY A 85 13.49 -4.00 -1.81
CA GLY A 85 13.61 -5.41 -2.19
C GLY A 85 12.34 -6.26 -2.08
N THR A 86 11.18 -5.68 -1.74
CA THR A 86 9.93 -6.45 -1.58
C THR A 86 8.92 -6.15 -2.69
N ASP A 87 8.47 -7.20 -3.38
CA ASP A 87 7.44 -7.12 -4.43
C ASP A 87 6.06 -7.51 -3.89
N VAL A 88 5.04 -6.69 -4.14
CA VAL A 88 3.63 -6.96 -3.84
C VAL A 88 2.86 -6.92 -5.16
N PRO A 89 2.44 -8.08 -5.71
CA PRO A 89 1.72 -8.13 -6.97
C PRO A 89 0.46 -7.28 -6.95
N GLN A 90 0.27 -6.49 -8.00
CA GLN A 90 -0.87 -5.60 -8.21
C GLN A 90 -1.72 -6.13 -9.37
N PRO A 91 -3.03 -5.82 -9.42
CA PRO A 91 -3.84 -6.16 -10.59
C PRO A 91 -3.34 -5.42 -11.84
N PRO A 92 -3.55 -5.96 -13.06
CA PRO A 92 -3.03 -5.37 -14.29
C PRO A 92 -3.50 -3.93 -14.57
N HIS A 93 -4.64 -3.54 -14.02
CA HIS A 93 -5.24 -2.20 -14.16
C HIS A 93 -4.99 -1.31 -12.93
N ALA A 94 -4.08 -1.70 -12.04
CA ALA A 94 -3.83 -0.99 -10.80
C ALA A 94 -3.38 0.46 -11.04
N ARG A 95 -3.89 1.36 -10.20
CA ARG A 95 -3.49 2.77 -10.14
C ARG A 95 -2.95 3.06 -8.75
N ALA A 96 -1.90 3.87 -8.65
CA ALA A 96 -1.32 4.24 -7.37
C ALA A 96 -1.27 5.75 -7.18
N ALA A 97 -1.41 6.18 -5.93
CA ALA A 97 -1.05 7.51 -5.50
C ALA A 97 0.36 7.47 -4.89
N LEU A 98 1.24 8.39 -5.29
CA LEU A 98 2.60 8.51 -4.79
C LEU A 98 2.75 9.89 -4.15
N THR A 99 3.12 9.93 -2.86
CA THR A 99 3.32 11.19 -2.16
C THR A 99 4.68 11.79 -2.49
N LEU A 100 4.76 13.12 -2.50
CA LEU A 100 5.99 13.88 -2.73
C LEU A 100 6.40 14.59 -1.43
N GLY A 101 7.53 14.19 -0.85
CA GLY A 101 8.18 14.90 0.25
C GLY A 101 9.09 16.02 -0.24
N LYS A 102 9.25 17.08 0.55
CA LYS A 102 10.09 18.26 0.24
C LYS A 102 11.56 17.91 0.01
N ASP A 103 12.07 16.90 0.72
CA ASP A 103 13.48 16.50 0.69
C ASP A 103 13.73 15.25 -0.17
N MET A 104 12.80 14.94 -1.08
CA MET A 104 12.90 13.76 -1.94
C MET A 104 13.79 14.02 -3.16
N SER A 105 14.66 13.08 -3.49
CA SER A 105 15.39 13.07 -4.77
C SER A 105 14.55 12.47 -5.90
N PHE A 106 14.91 12.76 -7.15
CA PHE A 106 14.31 12.07 -8.31
C PHE A 106 14.45 10.54 -8.23
N ARG A 107 15.54 10.04 -7.63
CA ARG A 107 15.78 8.60 -7.45
C ARG A 107 14.71 7.98 -6.54
N ASP A 108 14.39 8.63 -5.44
CA ASP A 108 13.39 8.18 -4.48
C ASP A 108 12.00 8.12 -5.13
N LEU A 109 11.68 9.12 -5.94
CA LEU A 109 10.45 9.16 -6.74
C LEU A 109 10.37 7.97 -7.71
N ALA A 110 11.44 7.75 -8.49
CA ALA A 110 11.50 6.69 -9.47
C ALA A 110 11.43 5.30 -8.80
N GLN A 111 12.10 5.11 -7.67
CA GLN A 111 12.03 3.88 -6.89
C GLN A 111 10.62 3.64 -6.32
N GLY A 112 9.94 4.71 -5.89
CA GLY A 112 8.54 4.64 -5.50
C GLY A 112 7.63 4.16 -6.63
N ALA A 113 7.72 4.81 -7.79
CA ALA A 113 6.93 4.43 -8.97
C ALA A 113 7.21 2.99 -9.44
N PHE A 114 8.45 2.52 -9.33
CA PHE A 114 8.85 1.15 -9.72
C PHE A 114 8.19 0.04 -8.89
N ARG A 115 7.58 0.37 -7.74
CA ARG A 115 6.78 -0.59 -6.94
C ARG A 115 5.51 -1.05 -7.66
N MET A 116 5.08 -0.32 -8.69
CA MET A 116 3.97 -0.69 -9.57
C MET A 116 4.44 -1.33 -10.89
N ARG A 117 5.68 -1.84 -10.95
CA ARG A 117 6.16 -2.60 -12.11
C ARG A 117 5.27 -3.83 -12.34
N GLY A 118 4.96 -4.15 -13.60
CA GLY A 118 4.07 -5.27 -13.95
C GLY A 118 2.58 -4.89 -14.03
N VAL A 119 2.22 -3.63 -13.81
CA VAL A 119 0.91 -3.12 -14.24
C VAL A 119 0.91 -3.05 -15.78
N GLY A 120 -0.18 -3.52 -16.40
CA GLY A 120 -0.37 -3.53 -17.85
C GLY A 120 0.35 -4.64 -18.63
N SER A 121 1.05 -5.56 -17.95
CA SER A 121 1.63 -6.77 -18.55
C SER A 121 0.71 -7.97 -18.54
#